data_AF-A0A2P8A488-F1
#
_entry.id   AF-A0A2P8A488-F1
#
_cell.length_a   1.000
_cell.length_b   1.000
_cell.length_c   1.000
_cell.angle_alpha   90.00
_cell.angle_beta   90.00
_cell.angle_gamma   90.00
#
_symmetry.space_group_name_H-M   'P 1'
#
loop_
_entity.id
_entity.type
_entity.pdbx_description
1 polymer ?
#
loop_
_entity_poly.entity_id
_entity_poly.type
_entity_poly.pdbx_seq_one_letter_code
_entity_poly.pdbx_strand_id
1 'polypeptide(L)'
;MAWKHSTPGRATKYFLRPYAFSGRERACLIFVMLGLAVVDVVLWAFRFSDWNIHNEIVERADGGQIAMTIIEALLSITLLFSIRFLWLDLFPISRLLFQNLVFGLYWTVVFAVGMAGGWYAEICIGGAIMGICDLGLVYSGYKLYIFRQDQKWRREVMEQSKSSGNAVEPEEGPTELEPVHLREDFGEEDSVVTAPPPYTAR
;
A
#
# COMPACT_ATOMS: atom_id res chain seq x y z
N MET A 1 -4.03 -49.59 -12.87
CA MET A 1 -4.57 -48.34 -12.27
C MET A 1 -3.46 -47.31 -12.22
N ALA A 2 -3.53 -46.31 -13.09
CA ALA A 2 -2.58 -45.21 -13.11
C ALA A 2 -2.90 -44.27 -11.94
N TRP A 3 -1.93 -44.11 -11.03
CA TRP A 3 -1.98 -43.09 -10.01
C TRP A 3 -2.03 -41.74 -10.72
N LYS A 4 -3.22 -41.13 -10.76
CA LYS A 4 -3.40 -39.76 -11.22
C LYS A 4 -2.74 -38.89 -10.16
N HIS A 5 -1.47 -38.58 -10.37
CA HIS A 5 -0.74 -37.60 -9.59
C HIS A 5 -1.56 -36.31 -9.61
N SER A 6 -2.29 -36.06 -8.53
CA SER A 6 -2.79 -34.74 -8.17
C SER A 6 -1.55 -33.86 -8.13
N THR A 7 -1.30 -33.15 -9.23
CA THR A 7 -0.28 -32.11 -9.27
C THR A 7 -0.62 -31.19 -8.10
N PRO A 8 0.32 -30.93 -7.16
CA PRO A 8 0.11 -29.98 -6.09
C PRO A 8 -0.15 -28.63 -6.76
N GLY A 9 -1.44 -28.33 -6.94
CA GLY A 9 -1.90 -27.22 -7.72
C GLY A 9 -1.52 -25.95 -7.00
N ARG A 10 -0.42 -25.32 -7.43
CA ARG A 10 -0.10 -23.88 -7.28
C ARG A 10 -0.59 -23.21 -5.98
N ALA A 11 -0.58 -23.90 -4.84
CA ALA A 11 -1.07 -23.37 -3.58
C ALA A 11 -0.05 -22.44 -2.91
N THR A 12 1.14 -22.29 -3.51
CA THR A 12 2.25 -21.52 -2.96
C THR A 12 2.31 -20.06 -3.43
N LYS A 13 1.45 -19.60 -4.35
CA LYS A 13 1.47 -18.19 -4.78
C LYS A 13 0.58 -17.23 -3.99
N TYR A 14 -0.27 -17.73 -3.09
CA TYR A 14 -1.12 -16.89 -2.22
C TYR A 14 -0.57 -16.72 -0.81
N PHE A 15 0.53 -17.42 -0.47
CA PHE A 15 1.02 -17.51 0.90
C PHE A 15 1.74 -16.25 1.43
N LEU A 16 1.97 -15.24 0.57
CA LEU A 16 2.80 -14.08 0.93
C LEU A 16 2.12 -12.71 0.94
N ARG A 17 0.81 -12.58 0.66
CA ARG A 17 0.14 -11.28 0.85
C ARG A 17 -1.23 -11.37 1.55
N PRO A 18 -1.31 -11.87 2.79
CA PRO A 18 -2.55 -11.81 3.54
C PRO A 18 -3.01 -10.39 3.95
N TYR A 19 -2.26 -9.32 3.64
CA TYR A 19 -2.62 -7.94 4.03
C TYR A 19 -2.18 -6.89 3.00
N ALA A 20 -2.44 -7.18 1.73
CA ALA A 20 -2.38 -6.13 0.71
C ALA A 20 -3.51 -5.11 0.98
N PHE A 21 -3.24 -3.82 0.79
CA PHE A 21 -4.27 -2.78 0.80
C PHE A 21 -5.40 -3.19 -0.16
N SER A 22 -6.65 -2.91 0.21
CA SER A 22 -7.74 -3.12 -0.75
C SER A 22 -7.49 -2.25 -2.00
N GLY A 23 -8.00 -2.66 -3.17
CA GLY A 23 -7.80 -1.88 -4.40
C GLY A 23 -8.24 -0.42 -4.26
N ARG A 24 -9.31 -0.17 -3.48
CA ARG A 24 -9.81 1.18 -3.16
C ARG A 24 -8.87 1.95 -2.23
N GLU A 25 -8.39 1.32 -1.15
CA GLU A 25 -7.42 1.93 -0.22
C GLU A 25 -6.13 2.29 -0.95
N ARG A 26 -5.64 1.39 -1.80
CA ARG A 26 -4.46 1.60 -2.61
C ARG A 26 -4.64 2.76 -3.58
N ALA A 27 -5.76 2.82 -4.30
CA ALA A 27 -6.06 3.93 -5.20
C ALA A 27 -6.16 5.26 -4.45
N CYS A 28 -6.79 5.28 -3.27
CA CYS A 28 -6.89 6.46 -2.43
C CYS A 28 -5.51 6.92 -1.92
N LEU A 29 -4.67 6.01 -1.43
CA LEU A 29 -3.30 6.32 -1.01
C LEU A 29 -2.44 6.83 -2.17
N ILE A 30 -2.53 6.22 -3.36
CA ILE A 30 -1.84 6.70 -4.56
C ILE A 30 -2.31 8.11 -4.90
N PHE A 31 -3.61 8.37 -4.87
CA PHE A 31 -4.18 9.68 -5.16
C PHE A 31 -3.69 10.75 -4.19
N VAL A 32 -3.66 10.45 -2.87
CA VAL A 32 -3.14 11.35 -1.84
C VAL A 32 -1.65 11.61 -2.05
N MET A 33 -0.85 10.57 -2.27
CA MET A 33 0.60 10.72 -2.51
C MET A 33 0.91 11.49 -3.80
N LEU A 34 0.12 11.27 -4.86
CA LEU A 34 0.26 12.03 -6.11
C LEU A 34 -0.12 13.50 -5.90
N GLY A 35 -1.19 13.77 -5.15
CA GLY A 35 -1.58 15.13 -4.78
C GLY A 35 -0.48 15.84 -4.00
N LEU A 36 0.15 15.17 -3.03
CA LEU A 36 1.30 15.70 -2.30
C LEU A 36 2.50 15.97 -3.21
N ALA A 37 2.80 15.07 -4.16
CA ALA A 37 3.88 15.28 -5.12
C ALA A 37 3.61 16.49 -6.04
N VAL A 38 2.37 16.70 -6.47
CA VAL A 38 1.98 17.88 -7.26
C VAL A 38 2.11 19.16 -6.44
N VAL A 39 1.63 19.16 -5.20
CA VAL A 39 1.78 20.32 -4.29
C VAL A 39 3.26 20.63 -4.08
N ASP A 40 4.11 19.63 -3.91
CA ASP A 40 5.56 19.79 -3.76
C ASP A 40 6.21 20.42 -5.01
N VAL A 41 5.86 19.94 -6.21
CA VAL A 41 6.34 20.53 -7.47
C VAL A 41 5.88 21.98 -7.63
N VAL A 42 4.64 22.29 -7.23
CA VAL A 42 4.10 23.66 -7.26
C VAL A 42 4.84 24.56 -6.26
N LEU A 43 5.13 24.07 -5.05
CA LEU A 43 5.95 24.77 -4.06
C LEU A 43 7.35 25.06 -4.61
N TRP A 44 7.97 24.07 -5.26
CA TRP A 44 9.24 24.24 -5.96
C TRP A 44 9.15 25.32 -7.02
N ALA A 45 8.13 25.27 -7.89
CA ALA A 45 7.93 26.28 -8.91
C ALA A 45 7.79 27.68 -8.28
N PHE A 46 7.03 27.84 -7.19
CA PHE A 46 6.92 29.13 -6.51
C PHE A 46 8.23 29.61 -5.87
N ARG A 47 9.07 28.70 -5.36
CA ARG A 47 10.37 29.06 -4.80
C ARG A 47 11.41 29.42 -5.87
N PHE A 48 11.45 28.67 -6.97
CA PHE A 48 12.39 28.93 -8.08
C PHE A 48 11.93 30.04 -9.01
N SER A 49 10.63 30.31 -9.08
CA SER A 49 10.07 31.33 -9.95
C SER A 49 10.54 32.73 -9.60
N ASP A 50 11.27 32.93 -8.49
CA ASP A 50 11.80 34.23 -8.10
C ASP A 50 10.69 35.26 -8.27
N TRP A 51 9.64 35.18 -7.42
CA TRP A 51 8.67 36.27 -7.34
C TRP A 51 9.38 37.46 -6.68
N ASN A 52 10.30 38.01 -7.47
CA ASN A 52 11.37 38.94 -7.21
C ASN A 52 10.80 40.36 -7.23
N ILE A 53 9.65 40.52 -6.59
CA ILE A 53 8.90 41.76 -6.54
C ILE A 53 8.42 41.91 -5.10
N HIS A 54 9.33 42.25 -4.18
CA HIS A 54 9.17 43.34 -3.19
C HIS A 54 9.83 43.22 -1.81
N ASN A 55 10.46 42.12 -1.40
CA ASN A 55 10.92 42.05 -0.01
C ASN A 55 12.44 42.13 0.16
N GLU A 56 12.94 43.36 0.14
CA GLU A 56 14.23 43.78 0.74
C GLU A 56 14.29 43.57 2.28
N ILE A 57 13.22 43.08 2.94
CA ILE A 57 13.10 43.15 4.41
C ILE A 57 13.55 41.89 5.15
N VAL A 58 13.80 40.76 4.49
CA VAL A 58 14.38 39.59 5.18
C VAL A 58 15.39 38.92 4.28
N GLU A 59 16.67 39.21 4.52
CA GLU A 59 17.81 38.35 4.15
C GLU A 59 17.51 36.94 4.66
N ARG A 60 16.81 36.13 3.85
CA ARG A 60 16.82 34.69 4.05
C ARG A 60 18.26 34.27 3.83
N ALA A 61 18.90 33.69 4.84
CA ALA A 61 20.23 33.13 4.68
C ALA A 61 20.17 32.06 3.56
N ASP A 62 20.74 32.39 2.39
CA ASP A 62 20.66 31.58 1.16
C ASP A 62 20.99 30.10 1.39
N GLY A 63 21.92 29.81 2.31
CA GLY A 63 22.30 28.44 2.67
C GLY A 63 21.18 27.60 3.28
N GLY A 64 20.28 28.21 4.05
CA GLY A 64 19.14 27.50 4.67
C GLY A 64 18.12 27.04 3.65
N GLN A 65 17.85 27.86 2.63
CA GLN A 65 16.93 27.51 1.54
C GLN A 65 17.50 26.40 0.67
N ILE A 66 18.80 26.43 0.35
CA ILE A 66 19.45 25.39 -0.45
C ILE A 66 19.36 24.03 0.26
N ALA A 67 19.68 23.99 1.56
CA ALA A 67 19.59 22.76 2.34
C ALA A 67 18.14 22.22 2.40
N MET A 68 17.15 23.11 2.59
CA MET A 68 15.74 22.74 2.61
C MET A 68 15.30 22.12 1.28
N THR A 69 15.65 22.74 0.15
CA THR A 69 15.33 22.25 -1.19
C THR A 69 15.96 20.88 -1.46
N ILE A 70 17.21 20.65 -1.04
CA ILE A 70 17.86 19.32 -1.18
C ILE A 70 17.09 18.26 -0.38
N ILE A 71 16.69 18.55 0.86
CA ILE A 71 15.94 17.62 1.69
C ILE A 71 14.59 17.31 1.04
N GLU A 72 13.87 18.33 0.57
CA GLU A 72 12.60 18.13 -0.15
C GLU A 72 12.78 17.29 -1.41
N ALA A 73 13.84 17.51 -2.20
CA ALA A 73 14.12 16.70 -3.38
C ALA A 73 14.24 15.20 -3.02
N LEU A 74 14.97 14.89 -1.94
CA LEU A 74 15.14 13.53 -1.45
C LEU A 74 13.83 12.92 -0.94
N LEU A 75 13.02 13.72 -0.24
CA LEU A 75 11.68 13.31 0.20
C LEU A 75 10.79 13.02 -1.02
N SER A 76 10.78 13.88 -2.02
CA SER A 76 9.96 13.72 -3.23
C SER A 76 10.37 12.51 -4.07
N ILE A 77 11.67 12.23 -4.19
CA ILE A 77 12.16 10.97 -4.77
C ILE A 77 11.62 9.76 -3.97
N THR A 78 11.69 9.83 -2.64
CA THR A 78 11.16 8.77 -1.77
C THR A 78 9.65 8.59 -1.94
N LEU A 79 8.89 9.69 -2.09
CA LEU A 79 7.46 9.68 -2.34
C LEU A 79 7.12 8.99 -3.68
N LEU A 80 7.84 9.32 -4.75
CA LEU A 80 7.67 8.69 -6.07
C LEU A 80 7.98 7.19 -6.04
N PHE A 81 9.04 6.78 -5.35
CA PHE A 81 9.33 5.36 -5.14
C PHE A 81 8.20 4.66 -4.38
N SER A 82 7.62 5.30 -3.37
CA SER A 82 6.50 4.74 -2.63
C SER A 82 5.25 4.59 -3.49
N ILE A 83 4.92 5.57 -4.33
CA ILE A 83 3.83 5.44 -5.32
C ILE A 83 4.10 4.23 -6.23
N ARG A 84 5.33 4.09 -6.74
CA ARG A 84 5.71 2.96 -7.61
C ARG A 84 5.59 1.62 -6.90
N PHE A 85 6.05 1.50 -5.67
CA PHE A 85 5.95 0.26 -4.90
C PHE A 85 4.51 -0.07 -4.52
N LEU A 86 3.71 0.95 -4.23
CA LEU A 86 2.29 0.81 -3.93
C LEU A 86 1.54 0.30 -5.17
N TRP A 87 1.88 0.79 -6.37
CA TRP A 87 1.36 0.28 -7.65
C TRP A 87 1.71 -1.19 -7.91
N LEU A 88 2.90 -1.64 -7.51
CA LEU A 88 3.37 -3.03 -7.66
C LEU A 88 2.89 -3.96 -6.54
N ASP A 89 2.08 -3.45 -5.61
CA ASP A 89 1.64 -4.17 -4.40
C ASP A 89 2.79 -4.67 -3.51
N LEU A 90 3.99 -4.11 -3.67
CA LEU A 90 5.20 -4.47 -2.93
C LEU A 90 5.38 -3.64 -1.65
N PHE A 91 4.38 -2.84 -1.28
CA PHE A 91 4.53 -1.84 -0.23
C PHE A 91 4.06 -2.37 1.14
N PRO A 92 4.98 -2.69 2.07
CA PRO A 92 4.60 -3.16 3.40
C PRO A 92 4.05 -2.00 4.25
N ILE A 93 3.06 -2.30 5.10
CA ILE A 93 2.41 -1.31 5.99
C ILE A 93 3.42 -0.60 6.89
N SER A 94 4.45 -1.31 7.38
CA SER A 94 5.51 -0.72 8.21
C SER A 94 6.31 0.37 7.48
N ARG A 95 6.47 0.25 6.15
CA ARG A 95 7.15 1.26 5.34
C ARG A 95 6.29 2.52 5.17
N LEU A 96 4.97 2.37 5.03
CA LEU A 96 4.04 3.51 5.03
C LEU A 96 4.13 4.28 6.34
N LEU A 97 4.13 3.56 7.47
CA LEU A 97 4.26 4.15 8.80
C LEU A 97 5.59 4.91 8.94
N PHE A 98 6.71 4.27 8.60
CA PHE A 98 8.03 4.89 8.69
C PHE A 98 8.14 6.13 7.81
N GLN A 99 7.62 6.08 6.58
CA GLN A 99 7.61 7.23 5.69
C GLN A 99 6.78 8.38 6.24
N ASN A 100 5.54 8.14 6.69
CA ASN A 100 4.71 9.20 7.26
C ASN A 100 5.36 9.81 8.52
N LEU A 101 6.13 9.02 9.29
CA LEU A 101 6.86 9.52 10.46
C LEU A 101 8.01 10.45 10.05
N VAL A 102 8.81 10.07 9.04
CA VAL A 102 9.90 10.91 8.53
C VAL A 102 9.35 12.20 7.90
N PHE A 103 8.29 12.10 7.09
CA PHE A 103 7.64 13.26 6.48
C PHE A 103 7.00 14.17 7.52
N GLY A 104 6.26 13.60 8.47
CA GLY A 104 5.61 14.35 9.54
C GLY A 104 6.62 15.12 10.39
N LEU A 105 7.73 14.47 10.78
CA LEU A 105 8.79 15.12 11.54
C LEU A 105 9.46 16.26 10.75
N TYR A 106 9.74 16.04 9.47
CA TYR A 106 10.27 17.09 8.60
C TYR A 106 9.33 18.30 8.52
N TRP A 107 8.06 18.08 8.19
CA TRP A 107 7.09 19.17 8.06
C TRP A 107 6.76 19.86 9.38
N THR A 108 6.87 19.15 10.51
CA THR A 108 6.79 19.77 11.85
C THR A 108 7.93 20.76 12.07
N VAL A 109 9.16 20.42 11.67
CA VAL A 109 10.31 21.35 11.75
C VAL A 109 10.10 22.54 10.83
N VAL A 110 9.66 22.33 9.59
CA VAL A 110 9.35 23.41 8.64
C VAL A 110 8.27 24.35 9.19
N PHE A 111 7.21 23.78 9.76
CA PHE A 111 6.13 24.54 10.38
C PHE A 111 6.64 25.38 11.57
N ALA A 112 7.45 24.78 12.45
CA ALA A 112 8.03 25.48 13.59
C ALA A 112 8.97 26.62 13.16
N VAL A 113 9.82 26.40 12.15
CA VAL A 113 10.67 27.45 11.57
C VAL A 113 9.82 28.54 10.92
N GLY A 114 8.76 28.17 10.20
CA GLY A 114 7.81 29.10 9.59
C GLY A 114 7.13 29.98 10.64
N MET A 115 6.70 29.42 11.77
CA MET A 115 6.15 30.18 12.90
C MET A 115 7.17 31.14 13.50
N ALA A 116 8.41 30.68 13.72
CA ALA A 116 9.47 31.52 14.27
C ALA A 116 9.88 32.67 13.34
N GLY A 117 9.85 32.44 12.02
CA GLY A 117 10.19 33.43 10.99
C GLY A 117 9.03 34.31 10.52
N GLY A 118 7.80 34.07 10.98
CA GLY A 118 6.61 34.78 10.49
C GLY A 118 6.25 34.48 9.03
N TRP A 119 6.62 33.30 8.53
CA TRP A 119 6.44 32.91 7.13
C TRP A 119 5.09 32.23 6.92
N TYR A 120 4.06 33.02 6.63
CA TYR A 120 2.66 32.56 6.57
C TYR A 120 2.42 31.44 5.55
N ALA A 121 3.09 31.44 4.39
CA ALA A 121 2.91 30.40 3.38
C ALA A 121 3.40 29.04 3.90
N GLU A 122 4.57 29.01 4.54
CA GLU A 122 5.19 27.83 5.14
C GLU A 122 4.39 27.32 6.34
N ILE A 123 3.80 28.22 7.14
CA ILE A 123 2.88 27.85 8.24
C ILE A 123 1.65 27.15 7.68
N CYS A 124 0.95 27.75 6.71
CA CYS A 124 -0.28 27.19 6.17
C CYS A 124 -0.04 25.87 5.43
N ILE A 125 0.97 25.83 4.55
CA ILE A 125 1.24 24.66 3.71
C ILE A 125 1.90 23.56 4.54
N GLY A 126 2.87 23.90 5.38
CA GLY A 126 3.49 22.95 6.29
C GLY A 126 2.50 22.35 7.27
N GLY A 127 1.58 23.16 7.82
CA GLY A 127 0.50 22.68 8.68
C GLY A 127 -0.47 21.74 7.96
N ALA A 128 -0.84 22.03 6.72
CA ALA A 128 -1.71 21.17 5.92
C ALA A 128 -1.05 19.81 5.61
N ILE A 129 0.22 19.81 5.19
CA ILE A 129 0.95 18.58 4.88
C ILE A 129 1.20 17.76 6.16
N MET A 130 1.56 18.42 7.26
CA MET A 130 1.68 17.79 8.58
C MET A 130 0.38 17.07 8.97
N GLY A 131 -0.77 17.73 8.83
CA GLY A 131 -2.08 17.10 9.12
C GLY A 131 -2.36 15.87 8.26
N ILE A 132 -1.97 15.88 6.98
CA ILE A 132 -2.07 14.70 6.09
C ILE A 132 -1.15 13.57 6.57
N CYS A 133 0.09 13.89 6.98
CA CYS A 133 1.01 12.90 7.53
C CYS A 133 0.49 12.29 8.85
N ASP A 134 -0.09 13.10 9.73
CA ASP A 134 -0.68 12.63 10.99
C ASP A 134 -1.87 11.69 10.75
N LEU A 135 -2.76 12.05 9.81
CA LEU A 135 -3.83 11.14 9.38
C LEU A 135 -3.26 9.84 8.80
N GLY A 136 -2.18 9.92 8.02
CA GLY A 136 -1.44 8.78 7.51
C GLY A 136 -0.84 7.91 8.62
N LEU A 137 -0.31 8.51 9.68
CA LEU A 137 0.24 7.82 10.84
C LEU A 137 -0.85 7.07 11.61
N VAL A 138 -1.97 7.75 11.90
CA VAL A 138 -3.11 7.13 12.59
C VAL A 138 -3.66 5.95 11.78
N TYR A 139 -3.87 6.16 10.47
CA TYR A 139 -4.33 5.09 9.58
C TYR A 139 -3.35 3.91 9.51
N SER A 140 -2.06 4.19 9.38
CA SER A 140 -1.01 3.16 9.32
C SER A 140 -0.91 2.39 10.64
N GLY A 141 -1.02 3.08 11.78
CA GLY A 141 -1.04 2.49 13.11
C GLY A 141 -2.25 1.59 13.32
N TYR A 142 -3.44 2.05 12.91
CA TYR A 142 -4.68 1.27 12.95
C TYR A 142 -4.57 -0.01 12.10
N LYS A 143 -4.09 0.08 10.86
CA LYS A 143 -3.87 -1.09 10.00
C LYS A 143 -2.83 -2.05 10.58
N LEU A 144 -1.74 -1.54 11.15
CA LEU A 144 -0.72 -2.36 11.78
C LEU A 144 -1.25 -3.06 13.05
N TYR A 145 -2.13 -2.41 13.80
CA TYR A 145 -2.79 -3.00 14.95
C TYR A 145 -3.67 -4.20 14.55
N ILE A 146 -4.56 -4.02 13.57
CA ILE A 146 -5.40 -5.11 13.04
C ILE A 146 -4.53 -6.25 12.51
N PHE A 147 -3.47 -5.92 11.77
CA PHE A 147 -2.52 -6.90 11.25
C PHE A 147 -1.91 -7.77 12.36
N ARG A 148 -1.48 -7.13 13.47
CA ARG A 148 -0.92 -7.86 14.61
C ARG A 148 -1.96 -8.73 15.31
N GLN A 149 -3.20 -8.26 15.41
CA GLN A 149 -4.29 -9.03 16.01
C GLN A 149 -4.61 -10.28 15.19
N ASP A 150 -4.73 -10.15 13.88
CA ASP A 150 -5.01 -11.30 13.00
C ASP A 150 -3.85 -12.30 12.97
N GLN A 151 -2.60 -11.83 13.07
CA GLN A 151 -1.46 -12.75 13.21
C GLN A 151 -1.49 -13.55 14.51
N LYS A 152 -1.89 -12.94 15.62
CA LYS A 152 -2.03 -13.65 16.90
C LYS A 152 -3.13 -14.71 16.80
N TRP A 153 -4.30 -14.35 16.29
CA TRP A 153 -5.42 -15.28 16.10
C TRP A 153 -5.01 -16.49 15.23
N ARG A 154 -4.31 -16.26 14.12
CA ARG A 154 -3.84 -17.36 13.25
C ARG A 154 -2.84 -18.27 13.94
N ARG A 155 -1.97 -17.75 14.81
CA ARG A 155 -1.04 -18.58 15.60
C ARG A 155 -1.81 -19.45 16.58
N GLU A 156 -2.77 -18.87 17.31
CA GLU A 156 -3.61 -19.60 18.27
C GLU A 156 -4.41 -20.73 17.60
N VAL A 157 -5.02 -20.48 16.44
CA VAL A 157 -5.74 -21.51 15.67
C VAL A 157 -4.80 -22.61 15.17
N MET A 158 -3.59 -22.27 14.71
CA MET A 158 -2.59 -23.27 14.30
C MET A 158 -2.09 -24.10 15.49
N GLU A 159 -1.91 -23.50 16.66
CA GLU A 159 -1.52 -24.19 17.89
C GLU A 159 -2.63 -25.14 18.38
N GLN A 160 -3.89 -24.68 18.35
CA GLN A 160 -5.05 -25.53 18.66
C GLN A 160 -5.17 -26.72 17.70
N SER A 161 -5.02 -26.49 16.39
CA SER A 161 -5.05 -27.58 15.39
C SER A 161 -3.96 -28.63 15.65
N LYS A 162 -2.75 -28.21 16.03
CA LYS A 162 -1.66 -29.13 16.39
C LYS A 162 -1.96 -29.91 17.68
N SER A 163 -2.54 -29.26 18.69
CA SER A 163 -2.93 -29.93 19.93
C SER A 163 -4.07 -30.93 19.75
N SER A 164 -5.01 -30.65 18.83
CA SER A 164 -6.15 -31.52 18.56
C SER A 164 -5.84 -32.67 17.59
N GLY A 165 -4.80 -32.54 16.77
CA GLY A 165 -4.35 -33.55 15.80
C GLY A 165 -3.54 -34.72 16.38
N ASN A 166 -3.23 -34.71 17.67
CA ASN A 166 -2.48 -35.79 18.36
C ASN A 166 -3.39 -36.85 19.04
N ALA A 167 -4.71 -36.85 18.79
CA ALA A 167 -5.65 -37.73 19.49
C ALA A 167 -6.31 -38.82 18.61
N VAL A 168 -5.91 -38.98 17.34
CA VAL A 168 -6.37 -40.10 16.52
C VAL A 168 -5.14 -40.78 15.92
N GLU A 169 -4.64 -41.80 16.64
CA GLU A 169 -3.85 -42.85 16.00
C GLU A 169 -4.67 -43.38 14.81
N PRO A 170 -4.10 -43.42 13.59
CA PRO A 170 -4.74 -44.14 12.51
C PRO A 170 -4.73 -45.62 12.89
N GLU A 171 -5.89 -46.17 13.24
CA GLU A 171 -6.10 -47.61 13.21
C GLU A 171 -5.75 -48.09 11.80
N GLU A 172 -4.66 -48.85 11.69
CA GLU A 172 -4.30 -49.60 10.50
C GLU A 172 -5.40 -50.61 10.19
N GLY A 173 -6.32 -50.24 9.30
CA GLY A 173 -7.30 -51.15 8.72
C GLY A 173 -7.25 -51.09 7.19
N PRO A 174 -6.62 -52.06 6.50
CA PRO A 174 -6.65 -52.12 5.05
C PRO A 174 -8.01 -52.68 4.61
N THR A 175 -8.97 -51.79 4.35
CA THR A 175 -10.23 -52.20 3.73
C THR A 175 -10.08 -52.03 2.22
N GLU A 176 -9.82 -53.13 1.52
CA GLU A 176 -9.89 -53.21 0.06
C GLU A 176 -11.28 -52.72 -0.40
N LEU A 177 -11.32 -51.58 -1.10
CA LEU A 177 -12.51 -51.12 -1.79
C LEU A 177 -12.40 -51.49 -3.27
N GLU A 178 -13.45 -52.15 -3.76
CA GLU A 178 -13.63 -52.63 -5.13
C GLU A 178 -13.53 -51.48 -6.17
N PRO A 179 -12.98 -51.73 -7.37
CA PRO A 179 -12.88 -50.73 -8.42
C PRO A 179 -14.25 -50.32 -8.99
N VAL A 180 -14.68 -49.09 -8.73
CA VAL A 180 -15.80 -48.47 -9.46
C VAL A 180 -15.29 -48.02 -10.84
N HIS A 181 -15.77 -48.67 -11.89
CA HIS A 181 -15.56 -48.25 -13.28
C HIS A 181 -16.24 -46.90 -13.55
N LEU A 182 -15.46 -45.81 -13.58
CA LEU A 182 -15.93 -44.51 -14.07
C LEU A 182 -15.83 -44.45 -15.59
N ARG A 183 -17.01 -44.39 -16.21
CA ARG A 183 -17.26 -44.21 -17.65
C ARG A 183 -16.86 -42.79 -18.03
N GLU A 184 -15.87 -42.65 -18.91
CA GLU A 184 -15.46 -41.37 -19.50
C GLU A 184 -16.47 -40.97 -20.59
N ASP A 185 -17.41 -40.09 -20.26
CA ASP A 185 -18.15 -39.33 -21.27
C ASP A 185 -17.46 -37.97 -21.46
N PHE A 186 -16.72 -37.89 -22.56
CA PHE A 186 -16.25 -36.65 -23.17
C PHE A 186 -17.46 -35.91 -23.77
N GLY A 187 -17.84 -34.79 -23.17
CA GLY A 187 -18.77 -33.83 -23.74
C GLY A 187 -18.05 -32.53 -24.07
N GLU A 188 -17.56 -32.42 -25.31
CA GLU A 188 -17.27 -31.14 -25.98
C GLU A 188 -18.58 -30.37 -26.10
N GLU A 189 -18.71 -29.23 -25.41
CA GLU A 189 -19.75 -28.25 -25.72
C GLU A 189 -19.11 -26.99 -26.31
N ASP A 190 -19.26 -26.90 -27.63
CA ASP A 190 -19.05 -25.72 -28.47
C ASP A 190 -19.87 -24.53 -27.96
N SER A 191 -19.20 -23.56 -27.33
CA SER A 191 -19.78 -22.25 -27.03
C SER A 191 -19.70 -21.34 -28.25
N VAL A 192 -20.71 -21.42 -29.11
CA VAL A 192 -20.95 -20.51 -30.25
C VAL A 192 -21.16 -19.08 -29.76
N VAL A 193 -20.19 -18.21 -30.04
CA VAL A 193 -20.27 -16.76 -29.82
C VAL A 193 -21.22 -16.15 -30.86
N THR A 194 -22.41 -15.74 -30.44
CA THR A 194 -23.35 -14.98 -31.27
C THR A 194 -23.11 -13.47 -31.10
N ALA A 195 -23.03 -12.74 -32.20
CA ALA A 195 -22.83 -11.29 -32.21
C ALA A 195 -24.09 -10.53 -31.76
N PRO A 196 -23.96 -9.37 -31.10
CA PRO A 196 -25.10 -8.58 -30.64
C PRO A 196 -25.85 -7.91 -31.80
N PRO A 197 -27.19 -7.74 -31.68
CA PRO A 197 -28.01 -7.10 -32.71
C PRO A 197 -27.77 -5.57 -32.80
N PRO A 198 -27.96 -4.97 -33.98
CA PRO A 198 -27.77 -3.52 -34.17
C PRO A 198 -28.89 -2.72 -33.51
N TYR A 199 -28.51 -1.68 -32.77
CA TYR A 199 -29.43 -0.70 -32.20
C TYR A 199 -30.08 0.12 -33.32
N THR A 200 -31.41 0.12 -33.37
CA THR A 200 -32.19 1.06 -34.18
C THR A 200 -32.36 2.35 -33.38
N ALA A 201 -31.77 3.44 -33.87
CA ALA A 201 -32.00 4.77 -33.34
C ALA A 201 -33.42 5.23 -33.71
N ARG A 202 -34.14 5.79 -32.73
CA ARG A 202 -35.31 6.65 -32.93
C ARG A 202 -35.01 8.00 -32.33
#